data_AF-A0A453RX94-F1
#
_entry.id   AF-A0A453RX94-F1
#
_cell.length_a   1.000
_cell.length_b   1.000
_cell.length_c   1.000
_cell.angle_alpha   90.00
_cell.angle_beta   90.00
_cell.angle_gamma   90.00
#
_symmetry.space_group_name_H-M   'P 1'
#
loop_
_entity.id
_entity.type
_entity.pdbx_description
1 polymer ?
#
loop_
_entity_poly.entity_id
_entity_poly.type
_entity_poly.pdbx_seq_one_letter_code
_entity_poly.pdbx_strand_id
1 'polypeptide(L)' 'AAGAAAASTCCAVCLGALEARHRVRELGNCAHAFHKACIDKWVDKGQATCPLCRALLLPTDADAGKLPSFSF' A
#
# COMPACT_ATOMS: atom_id res chain seq x y z
N ALA A 1 23.35 -21.45 -11.00
CA ALA A 1 23.50 -20.04 -11.43
C ALA A 1 22.40 -19.74 -12.44
N ALA A 2 21.76 -18.56 -12.30
CA ALA A 2 20.73 -17.95 -13.16
C ALA A 2 19.43 -18.78 -13.32
N GLY A 3 18.24 -18.30 -13.02
CA GLY A 3 17.78 -16.92 -13.00
C GLY A 3 16.44 -16.90 -13.71
N ALA A 4 15.36 -16.98 -12.94
CA ALA A 4 14.09 -16.44 -13.38
C ALA A 4 13.60 -15.62 -12.19
N ALA A 5 13.72 -14.31 -12.33
CA ALA A 5 12.93 -13.35 -11.59
C ALA A 5 11.45 -13.62 -11.92
N ALA A 6 10.89 -14.70 -11.36
CA ALA A 6 9.51 -14.63 -10.97
C ALA A 6 9.53 -13.51 -9.94
N ALA A 7 8.99 -12.35 -10.32
CA ALA A 7 8.61 -11.34 -9.37
C ALA A 7 7.61 -12.01 -8.42
N SER A 8 8.12 -12.76 -7.45
CA SER A 8 7.37 -13.30 -6.34
C SER A 8 6.91 -12.06 -5.63
N THR A 9 5.69 -11.64 -5.95
CA THR A 9 5.04 -10.53 -5.30
C THR A 9 4.94 -10.98 -3.85
N CYS A 10 5.84 -10.49 -3.01
CA CYS A 10 5.87 -10.79 -1.59
C CYS A 10 5.23 -9.61 -0.87
N CYS A 11 4.38 -9.89 0.10
CA CYS A 11 3.76 -8.85 0.90
C CYS A 11 4.83 -8.21 1.80
N ALA A 12 5.16 -6.93 1.62
CA ALA A 12 6.18 -6.27 2.45
C ALA A 12 5.75 -6.10 3.92
N VAL A 13 4.48 -6.35 4.26
CA VAL A 13 3.95 -6.25 5.62
C VAL A 13 4.22 -7.52 6.44
N CYS A 14 3.96 -8.70 5.87
CA CYS A 14 4.15 -9.98 6.55
C CYS A 14 5.31 -10.81 5.99
N LEU A 15 5.98 -10.31 4.94
CA LEU A 15 7.06 -10.96 4.21
C LEU A 15 6.67 -12.31 3.57
N GLY A 16 5.37 -12.60 3.47
CA GLY A 16 4.83 -13.82 2.88
C GLY A 16 4.57 -13.70 1.38
N ALA A 17 4.56 -14.84 0.68
CA ALA A 17 4.24 -14.89 -0.75
C ALA A 17 2.78 -14.46 -1.02
N LEU A 18 2.58 -13.63 -2.06
CA LEU A 18 1.26 -13.32 -2.60
C LEU A 18 0.87 -14.41 -3.60
N GLU A 19 0.28 -15.48 -3.10
CA GLU A 19 -0.23 -16.55 -3.95
C GLU A 19 -1.60 -16.17 -4.53
N ALA A 20 -1.97 -16.71 -5.70
CA ALA A 20 -3.24 -16.43 -6.36
C ALA A 20 -4.49 -16.74 -5.50
N ARG A 21 -4.36 -17.63 -4.51
CA ARG A 21 -5.44 -17.95 -3.56
C ARG A 21 -5.67 -16.85 -2.52
N HIS A 22 -4.67 -15.99 -2.28
CA HIS A 22 -4.80 -14.90 -1.32
C HIS A 22 -5.47 -13.70 -1.97
N ARG A 23 -6.36 -13.04 -1.23
CA ARG A 23 -6.89 -11.75 -1.66
C ARG A 23 -5.77 -10.73 -1.56
N VAL A 24 -5.26 -10.30 -2.71
CA VAL A 24 -4.26 -9.25 -2.82
C VAL A 24 -4.94 -7.95 -3.18
N ARG A 25 -4.45 -6.84 -2.66
CA ARG A 25 -4.89 -5.49 -3.02
C ARG A 25 -3.71 -4.75 -3.60
N GLU A 26 -3.86 -4.33 -4.85
CA GLU A 26 -2.93 -3.44 -5.51
C GLU A 26 -3.36 -1.99 -5.28
N LEU A 27 -2.38 -1.12 -4.99
CA LEU A 27 -2.59 0.31 -4.88
C LEU A 27 -2.52 0.94 -6.26
N GLY A 28 -3.60 1.57 -6.71
CA GLY A 28 -3.62 2.28 -7.99
C GLY A 28 -2.61 3.45 -8.07
N ASN A 29 -2.15 3.94 -6.93
CA ASN A 29 -1.28 5.12 -6.79
C ASN A 29 0.20 4.79 -7.02
N CYS A 30 0.62 3.55 -6.76
CA CYS A 30 2.02 3.14 -6.82
C CYS A 30 2.24 1.70 -7.30
N ALA A 31 1.18 1.02 -7.77
CA ALA A 31 1.19 -0.35 -8.28
C ALA A 31 1.80 -1.40 -7.32
N HIS A 32 1.79 -1.14 -6.02
CA HIS A 32 2.29 -2.08 -5.01
C HIS A 32 1.16 -2.99 -4.52
N ALA A 33 1.43 -4.29 -4.50
CA ALA A 33 0.48 -5.31 -4.08
C ALA A 33 0.77 -5.79 -2.65
N PHE A 34 -0.27 -5.89 -1.82
CA PHE A 34 -0.20 -6.41 -0.46
C PHE A 34 -1.38 -7.34 -0.19
N HIS A 35 -1.26 -8.26 0.78
CA HIS A 35 -2.43 -9.02 1.21
C HIS A 35 -3.52 -8.06 1.70
N LYS A 36 -4.77 -8.31 1.31
CA LYS A 36 -5.94 -7.53 1.74
C LYS A 36 -5.99 -7.42 3.27
N ALA A 37 -5.75 -8.52 3.98
CA ALA A 37 -5.72 -8.52 5.45
C ALA A 37 -4.59 -7.66 6.03
N CYS A 38 -3.41 -7.64 5.39
CA CYS A 38 -2.27 -6.84 5.84
C CYS A 38 -2.51 -5.36 5.61
N ILE A 39 -3.02 -4.97 4.43
CA ILE A 39 -3.29 -3.56 4.13
C ILE A 39 -4.50 -3.04 4.90
N ASP A 40 -5.54 -3.85 5.10
CA ASP A 40 -6.70 -3.47 5.92
C ASP A 40 -6.24 -3.19 7.36
N LYS A 41 -5.42 -4.07 7.96
CA LYS A 41 -4.87 -3.86 9.32
C LYS A 41 -3.92 -2.65 9.41
N TRP A 42 -3.26 -2.29 8.31
CA TRP A 42 -2.41 -1.11 8.23
C TRP A 42 -3.26 0.17 8.23
N VAL A 43 -4.34 0.19 7.45
CA VAL A 43 -5.31 1.29 7.43
C VAL A 43 -6.07 1.40 8.75
N ASP A 44 -6.46 0.29 9.37
CA ASP A 44 -7.09 0.25 10.71
C ASP A 44 -6.20 0.88 11.81
N LYS A 45 -4.87 0.82 11.64
CA LYS A 45 -3.92 1.51 12.53
C LYS A 45 -3.83 3.02 12.27
N GLY A 46 -4.64 3.56 11.36
CA GLY A 46 -4.60 4.96 10.93
C GLY A 46 -3.52 5.24 9.88
N GLN A 47 -2.89 4.21 9.32
CA GLN A 47 -1.85 4.37 8.30
C GLN A 47 -2.46 4.15 6.91
N ALA A 48 -2.85 5.24 6.26
CA ALA A 48 -3.38 5.22 4.89
C ALA A 48 -2.28 5.47 3.84
N THR A 49 -1.07 4.96 4.07
CA THR A 49 0.10 5.14 3.19
C THR A 49 0.72 3.82 2.80
N CYS A 50 1.39 3.78 1.65
CA CYS A 50 2.10 2.60 1.18
C CYS A 50 3.31 2.33 2.08
N PRO A 51 3.48 1.12 2.62
CA PRO A 51 4.65 0.79 3.45
C PRO A 51 5.97 0.75 2.67
N LEU A 52 5.92 0.69 1.32
CA LEU A 52 7.11 0.69 0.46
C LEU A 52 7.53 2.09 0.02
N CYS A 53 6.59 2.89 -0.50
CA CYS A 53 6.89 4.18 -1.13
C CYS A 53 6.23 5.38 -0.42
N ARG A 54 5.47 5.15 0.65
CA ARG A 54 4.70 6.17 1.39
C ARG A 54 3.65 6.93 0.56
N ALA A 55 3.32 6.46 -0.65
CA ALA A 55 2.20 7.00 -1.43
C ALA A 55 0.88 6.82 -0.67
N LEU A 56 0.00 7.82 -0.64
CA LEU A 56 -1.32 7.68 -0.02
C LEU A 56 -2.14 6.59 -0.73
N LEU A 57 -2.83 5.76 0.05
CA LEU A 57 -3.68 4.66 -0.44
C LEU A 57 -5.07 5.15 -0.86
N LEU A 58 -5.51 6.23 -0.22
CA LEU A 58 -6.79 6.89 -0.39
C LEU A 58 -6.53 8.40 -0.24
N PRO A 59 -7.21 9.28 -0.99
CA PRO A 59 -7.31 10.67 -0.58
C PRO A 59 -7.99 10.66 0.79
N THR A 60 -7.20 10.81 1.84
CA THR A 60 -7.75 10.97 3.18
C THR A 60 -8.49 12.30 3.17
N ASP A 61 -9.69 12.33 3.72
CA ASP A 61 -10.41 13.56 4.08
C ASP A 61 -9.57 14.50 4.98
N ALA A 62 -8.40 14.06 5.45
CA ALA A 62 -7.36 14.94 6.01
C ALA A 62 -6.81 15.99 5.01
N ASP A 63 -7.10 15.87 3.71
CA ASP A 63 -6.91 16.93 2.70
C ASP A 63 -8.20 17.73 2.40
N ALA A 64 -9.34 17.42 3.04
CA ALA A 64 -10.46 18.37 3.13
C ALA A 64 -10.25 19.41 4.24
N GLY A 65 -9.24 19.21 5.10
CA GLY A 65 -8.99 20.05 6.28
C GLY A 65 -7.65 20.80 6.31
N LYS A 66 -6.77 20.66 5.30
CA LYS A 66 -5.48 21.38 5.32
C LYS A 66 -4.98 21.81 3.94
N LEU A 67 -5.78 22.64 3.27
CA LEU A 67 -5.18 23.72 2.51
C LEU A 67 -4.71 24.79 3.52
N PRO A 68 -3.41 25.16 3.52
CA PRO A 68 -2.90 26.21 4.37
C PRO A 68 -3.57 27.55 4.02
N SER A 69 -3.90 28.32 5.05
CA SER A 69 -4.10 29.77 4.95
C SER A 69 -2.81 30.41 4.42
N PHE A 70 -2.62 30.40 3.09
CA PHE A 70 -1.69 31.31 2.44
C PHE A 70 -2.49 32.53 2.03
N SER A 71 -2.47 33.49 2.93
CA SER A 71 -2.72 34.89 2.65
C SER A 71 -1.65 35.36 1.66
N PHE A 72 -2.00 35.49 0.38
CA PHE A 72 -1.39 36.44 -0.54
C PHE A 72 -2.44 36.97 -1.51
#